data_AF-A0A2L2Z5K4-F1
#
_entry.id   AF-A0A2L2Z5K4-F1
#
_cell.length_a   1.000
_cell.length_b   1.000
_cell.length_c   1.000
_cell.angle_alpha   90.00
_cell.angle_beta   90.00
_cell.angle_gamma   90.00
#
_symmetry.space_group_name_H-M   'P 1'
#
loop_
_entity.id
_entity.type
_entity.pdbx_description
1 polymer ?
#
loop_
_entity_poly.entity_id
_entity_poly.type
_entity_poly.pdbx_seq_one_letter_code
_entity_poly.pdbx_strand_id
1 'polypeptide(L)'
;SIHYLIMEFAMEGTGSEADAFLTYLKRKINSDICKKVGQLSVEQHTQPLWHELRYARITASKLYEASRCSTLDGSLVEALLGAKFRPTEAIKRGRRLEVEVLMEIER
;
A
#
# COMPACT_ATOMS: atom_id res chain seq x y z
N SER A 1 -0.49 -2.06 10.55
CA SER A 1 -0.37 -2.68 9.21
C SER A 1 -1.36 -3.82 8.98
N ILE A 2 -1.52 -4.25 7.72
CA ILE A 2 -2.25 -5.49 7.36
C ILE A 2 -1.64 -6.74 8.02
N HIS A 3 -0.31 -6.76 8.21
CA HIS A 3 0.37 -7.86 8.88
C HIS A 3 -0.10 -8.00 10.34
N TYR A 4 -0.17 -6.88 11.06
CA TYR A 4 -0.70 -6.85 12.42
C TYR A 4 -2.17 -7.33 12.48
N LEU A 5 -3.00 -6.88 11.54
CA LEU A 5 -4.41 -7.29 11.47
C LEU A 5 -4.57 -8.79 11.19
N ILE A 6 -3.70 -9.38 10.35
CA ILE A 6 -3.69 -10.84 10.11
C ILE A 6 -3.30 -11.59 11.39
N MET A 7 -2.28 -11.12 12.11
CA MET A 7 -1.85 -11.76 13.36
C MET A 7 -2.94 -11.69 14.44
N GLU A 8 -3.57 -10.53 14.60
CA GLU A 8 -4.69 -10.33 15.53
C GLU A 8 -5.88 -11.25 15.16
N PHE A 9 -6.23 -11.32 13.87
CA PHE A 9 -7.27 -12.23 13.39
C PHE A 9 -6.94 -13.71 13.68
N ALA A 10 -5.69 -14.12 13.45
CA ALA A 10 -5.23 -15.48 13.75
C ALA A 10 -5.30 -15.81 15.25
N MET A 11 -5.01 -14.83 16.12
CA MET A 11 -5.11 -15.00 17.58
C MET A 11 -6.57 -15.05 18.07
N GLU A 12 -7.50 -14.36 17.42
CA GLU A 12 -8.93 -14.43 17.77
C GLU A 12 -9.56 -15.79 17.45
N GLY A 13 -8.91 -16.66 16.65
CA GLY A 13 -9.39 -18.02 16.36
C GLY A 13 -10.69 -18.08 15.55
N THR A 14 -11.03 -16.99 14.85
CA THR A 14 -12.33 -16.83 14.15
C THR A 14 -12.37 -17.42 12.74
N GLY A 15 -11.28 -18.05 12.28
CA GLY A 15 -11.16 -18.74 11.00
C GLY A 15 -9.78 -18.59 10.37
N SER A 16 -9.54 -19.25 9.24
CA SER A 16 -8.31 -19.16 8.43
C SER A 16 -8.58 -18.77 6.97
N GLU A 17 -9.83 -18.52 6.63
CA GLU A 17 -10.30 -18.26 5.28
C GLU A 17 -10.23 -16.77 4.92
N ALA A 18 -9.99 -16.47 3.64
CA ALA A 18 -9.87 -15.09 3.18
C ALA A 18 -11.13 -14.27 3.43
N ASP A 19 -12.32 -14.84 3.21
CA ASP A 19 -13.60 -14.14 3.40
C ASP A 19 -13.89 -13.82 4.87
N ALA A 20 -13.47 -14.70 5.78
CA ALA A 20 -13.54 -14.46 7.22
C ALA A 20 -12.63 -13.28 7.60
N PHE A 21 -11.42 -13.22 7.03
CA PHE A 21 -10.52 -12.09 7.24
C PHE A 21 -11.06 -10.78 6.66
N LEU A 22 -11.68 -10.80 5.47
CA LEU A 22 -12.33 -9.61 4.90
C LEU A 22 -13.48 -9.10 5.77
N THR A 23 -14.26 -10.01 6.35
CA THR A 23 -15.33 -9.68 7.29
C THR A 23 -14.76 -9.07 8.58
N TYR A 24 -13.67 -9.63 9.09
CA TYR A 24 -12.92 -9.08 10.22
C TYR A 24 -12.45 -7.64 9.95
N LEU A 25 -11.84 -7.40 8.78
CA LEU A 25 -11.35 -6.07 8.38
C LEU A 25 -12.46 -5.03 8.32
N LYS A 26 -13.66 -5.39 7.82
CA LYS A 26 -14.82 -4.47 7.78
C LYS A 26 -15.22 -3.93 9.16
N ARG A 27 -14.97 -4.69 10.23
CA ARG A 27 -15.25 -4.26 11.61
C ARG A 27 -14.16 -3.34 12.17
N LYS A 28 -12.90 -3.53 11.73
CA LYS A 28 -11.74 -2.79 12.25
C LYS A 28 -11.42 -1.52 11.46
N ILE A 29 -11.72 -1.49 10.15
CA ILE A 29 -11.42 -0.36 9.26
C ILE A 29 -12.70 0.43 9.02
N ASN A 30 -12.74 1.66 9.54
CA ASN A 30 -13.82 2.61 9.32
C ASN A 30 -13.31 3.92 8.70
N SER A 31 -14.24 4.79 8.30
CA SER A 31 -13.89 6.02 7.57
C SER A 31 -13.00 6.98 8.37
N ASP A 32 -13.12 7.01 9.69
CA ASP A 32 -12.36 7.94 10.54
C ASP A 32 -10.91 7.48 10.68
N ILE A 33 -10.69 6.17 10.81
CA ILE A 33 -9.35 5.58 10.77
C ILE A 33 -8.70 5.87 9.41
N CYS A 34 -9.43 5.70 8.30
CA CYS A 34 -8.91 6.01 6.97
C CYS A 34 -8.50 7.49 6.81
N LYS A 35 -9.33 8.42 7.29
CA LYS A 35 -9.01 9.86 7.28
C LYS A 35 -7.77 10.18 8.11
N LYS A 36 -7.70 9.65 9.34
CA LYS A 36 -6.56 9.85 10.24
C LYS A 36 -5.27 9.32 9.64
N VAL A 37 -5.30 8.12 9.06
CA VAL A 37 -4.17 7.52 8.37
C VAL A 37 -3.73 8.35 7.16
N GLY A 38 -4.69 8.87 6.38
CA GLY A 38 -4.41 9.76 5.25
C GLY A 38 -3.64 11.01 5.69
N GLN A 39 -4.06 11.65 6.79
CA GLN A 39 -3.36 12.82 7.34
C GLN A 39 -1.96 12.48 7.85
N LEU A 40 -1.79 11.36 8.56
CA LEU A 40 -0.50 10.95 9.14
C LEU A 40 0.51 10.46 8.10
N SER A 41 0.10 10.26 6.85
CA SER A 41 0.96 9.72 5.79
C SER A 41 1.08 10.64 4.58
N VAL A 42 0.70 11.92 4.74
CA VAL A 42 0.72 12.95 3.69
C VAL A 42 2.10 13.13 3.05
N GLU A 43 3.18 13.07 3.82
CA GLU A 43 4.54 13.24 3.30
C GLU A 43 5.11 11.98 2.62
N GLN A 44 4.24 11.00 2.38
CA GLN A 44 4.52 9.82 1.56
C GLN A 44 5.79 9.07 2.01
N HIS A 45 6.83 9.07 1.16
CA HIS A 45 8.02 8.24 1.29
C HIS A 45 8.91 8.60 2.49
N THR A 46 8.77 9.80 3.06
CA THR A 46 9.51 10.20 4.28
C THR A 46 8.89 9.59 5.54
N GLN A 47 7.62 9.16 5.49
CA GLN A 47 6.88 8.65 6.63
C GLN A 47 6.98 7.12 6.69
N PRO A 48 7.52 6.52 7.77
CA PRO A 48 7.57 5.07 7.93
C PRO A 48 6.19 4.41 7.83
N LEU A 49 5.17 5.08 8.37
CA LEU A 49 3.77 4.64 8.33
C LEU A 49 3.26 4.44 6.90
N TRP A 50 3.66 5.28 5.95
CA TRP A 50 3.28 5.15 4.54
C TRP A 50 3.79 3.83 3.94
N HIS A 51 5.03 3.43 4.24
CA HIS A 51 5.58 2.15 3.80
C HIS A 51 4.85 0.98 4.46
N GLU A 52 4.59 1.08 5.78
CA GLU A 52 3.91 0.06 6.56
C GLU A 52 2.48 -0.23 6.06
N LEU A 53 1.78 0.82 5.60
CA LEU A 53 0.41 0.72 5.09
C LEU A 53 0.33 0.18 3.66
N ARG A 54 1.39 0.34 2.86
CA ARG A 54 1.46 -0.17 1.48
C ARG A 54 1.96 -1.61 1.41
N TYR A 55 2.62 -2.09 2.45
CA TYR A 55 3.03 -3.49 2.58
C TYR A 55 1.84 -4.44 2.44
N ALA A 56 2.00 -5.45 1.57
CA ALA A 56 1.00 -6.47 1.24
C ALA A 56 -0.38 -5.90 0.84
N ARG A 57 -0.42 -4.70 0.25
CA ARG A 57 -1.65 -4.10 -0.29
C ARG A 57 -1.47 -3.69 -1.74
N ILE A 58 -2.47 -3.98 -2.56
CA ILE A 58 -2.54 -3.48 -3.93
C ILE A 58 -2.71 -1.96 -3.87
N THR A 59 -1.75 -1.24 -4.44
CA THR A 59 -1.76 0.22 -4.52
C THR A 59 -2.24 0.66 -5.91
N ALA A 60 -2.70 1.91 -6.04
CA ALA A 60 -3.21 2.42 -7.32
C ALA A 60 -2.20 2.23 -8.48
N SER A 61 -0.90 2.48 -8.23
CA SER A 61 0.18 2.29 -9.21
C SER A 61 0.41 0.83 -9.63
N LYS A 62 -0.15 -0.14 -8.90
CA LYS A 62 -0.04 -1.58 -9.17
C LYS A 62 -1.37 -2.23 -9.56
N LEU A 63 -2.47 -1.48 -9.55
CA LEU A 63 -3.81 -2.01 -9.83
C LEU A 63 -3.94 -2.61 -11.23
N TYR A 64 -3.36 -1.94 -12.24
CA TYR A 64 -3.37 -2.45 -13.62
C TYR A 64 -2.56 -3.74 -13.78
N GLU A 65 -1.38 -3.80 -13.16
CA GLU A 65 -0.55 -5.02 -13.16
C GLU A 65 -1.30 -6.16 -12.46
N ALA A 66 -1.91 -5.88 -11.30
CA ALA A 66 -2.65 -6.86 -10.52
C ALA A 66 -3.89 -7.43 -11.24
N SER A 67 -4.60 -6.61 -12.03
CA SER A 67 -5.78 -7.08 -12.78
C SER A 67 -5.46 -7.97 -13.97
N ARG A 68 -4.18 -7.99 -14.40
CA ARG A 68 -3.70 -8.73 -15.57
C ARG A 68 -2.76 -9.89 -15.20
N CYS A 69 -2.26 -9.91 -13.96
CA CYS A 69 -1.35 -10.93 -13.48
C CYS A 69 -2.10 -12.23 -13.20
N SER A 70 -1.74 -13.30 -13.91
CA SER A 70 -2.26 -14.66 -13.68
C SER A 70 -1.31 -15.55 -12.89
N THR A 71 -0.10 -15.08 -12.59
CA THR A 71 0.88 -15.83 -11.81
C THR A 71 0.62 -15.66 -10.32
N LEU A 72 0.68 -16.78 -9.59
CA LEU A 72 0.52 -16.79 -8.13
C LEU A 72 1.70 -16.17 -7.41
N ASP A 73 2.91 -16.35 -7.94
CA ASP A 73 4.17 -15.82 -7.40
C ASP A 73 4.91 -15.00 -8.46
N GLY A 74 5.94 -14.27 -8.02
CA GLY A 74 6.85 -13.52 -8.87
C GLY A 74 6.95 -12.05 -8.49
N SER A 75 7.44 -11.24 -9.44
CA SER A 75 7.85 -9.86 -9.20
C SER A 75 6.74 -8.95 -8.67
N LEU A 76 5.48 -9.18 -9.05
CA LEU A 76 4.35 -8.43 -8.50
C LEU A 76 4.15 -8.71 -7.01
N VAL A 77 4.12 -9.98 -6.61
CA VAL A 77 3.97 -10.38 -5.21
C VAL A 77 5.15 -9.88 -4.39
N GLU A 78 6.37 -10.07 -4.88
CA GLU A 78 7.58 -9.53 -4.26
C GLU A 78 7.50 -8.01 -4.07
N ALA A 79 7.05 -7.27 -5.10
CA ALA A 79 6.86 -5.82 -5.02
C ALA A 79 5.85 -5.42 -3.94
N LEU A 80 4.72 -6.13 -3.86
CA LEU A 80 3.69 -5.90 -2.84
C LEU A 80 4.21 -6.21 -1.43
N LEU A 81 5.09 -7.21 -1.29
CA LEU A 81 5.79 -7.56 -0.05
C LEU A 81 7.01 -6.65 0.25
N GLY A 82 7.21 -5.60 -0.53
CA GLY A 82 8.21 -4.56 -0.24
C GLY A 82 9.57 -4.75 -0.92
N ALA A 83 9.68 -5.63 -1.91
CA ALA A 83 10.88 -5.72 -2.74
C ALA A 83 11.20 -4.37 -3.38
N LYS A 84 12.47 -3.96 -3.29
CA LYS A 84 12.97 -2.71 -3.85
C LYS A 84 13.63 -2.97 -5.19
N PHE A 85 13.10 -2.36 -6.23
CA PHE A 85 13.71 -2.36 -7.56
C PHE A 85 14.66 -1.18 -7.72
N ARG A 86 15.68 -1.35 -8.57
CA ARG A 86 16.60 -0.25 -8.89
C ARG A 86 15.81 0.88 -9.57
N PRO A 87 15.99 2.14 -9.14
CA PRO A 87 15.29 3.26 -9.76
C PRO A 87 15.73 3.42 -11.21
N THR A 88 14.76 3.49 -12.12
CA THR A 88 14.99 3.79 -13.54
C THR A 88 15.28 5.28 -13.72
N GLU A 89 15.86 5.67 -14.86
CA GLU A 89 16.08 7.08 -15.19
C GLU A 89 14.77 7.89 -15.23
N ALA A 90 13.67 7.26 -15.66
CA ALA A 90 12.35 7.87 -15.61
C ALA A 90 11.90 8.20 -14.17
N ILE A 91 12.11 7.29 -13.21
CA ILE A 91 11.78 7.51 -11.80
C ILE A 91 12.64 8.64 -11.22
N LYS A 92 13.95 8.65 -11.51
CA LYS A 92 14.86 9.71 -11.04
C LYS A 92 14.45 11.08 -11.57
N ARG A 93 14.16 11.15 -12.88
CA ARG A 93 13.66 12.37 -13.52
C ARG A 93 12.35 12.84 -12.89
N GLY A 94 11.40 11.92 -12.68
CA GLY A 94 10.11 12.24 -12.05
C GLY A 94 10.27 12.88 -10.67
N ARG A 95 11.09 12.28 -9.79
CA ARG A 95 11.37 12.85 -8.46
C ARG A 95 12.00 14.23 -8.51
N ARG A 96 12.91 14.48 -9.46
CA ARG A 96 13.56 15.78 -9.60
C ARG A 96 12.57 16.88 -10.02
N LEU A 97 11.67 16.57 -10.94
CA LEU A 97 10.74 17.53 -11.53
C LEU A 97 9.44 17.70 -10.71
N GLU A 98 9.18 16.85 -9.73
CA GLU A 98 7.93 16.87 -8.95
C GLU A 98 7.66 18.24 -8.30
N VAL A 99 8.69 18.84 -7.70
CA VAL A 99 8.57 20.18 -7.06
C VAL A 99 8.28 21.27 -8.09
N GLU A 100 8.96 21.25 -9.23
CA GLU A 100 8.77 22.24 -10.31
C GLU A 100 7.35 22.13 -10.90
N VAL A 101 6.84 20.90 -11.08
CA VAL A 101 5.48 20.67 -11.59
C VAL A 101 4.42 21.13 -10.59
N LEU A 102 4.61 20.90 -9.29
CA LEU A 102 3.68 21.37 -8.26
C LEU A 102 3.59 22.91 -8.26
N MET A 103 4.73 23.60 -8.37
CA MET A 103 4.77 25.07 -8.45
C MET A 103 4.00 25.61 -9.66
N GLU A 104 4.08 24.94 -10.82
CA GLU A 104 3.36 25.38 -12.02
C GLU A 104 1.84 25.13 -11.92
N ILE A 105 1.42 24.08 -11.21
CA ILE A 105 -0.02 23.78 -11.01
C ILE A 105 -0.65 24.74 -9.99
N GLU A 106 0.10 25.22 -9.01
CA GLU A 106 -0.36 26.16 -7.97
C GLU A 106 -0.43 27.63 -8.44
N ARG A 107 0.10 27.92 -9.64
CA ARG A 107 0.08 29.25 -10.26
C ARG A 107 -1.27 29.60 -10.87
#